data_AF-A0A4R4LTR4-F1
#
_entry.id   AF-A0A4R4LTR4-F1
#
_cell.length_a   1.000
_cell.length_b   1.000
_cell.length_c   1.000
_cell.angle_alpha   90.00
_cell.angle_beta   90.00
_cell.angle_gamma   90.00
#
_symmetry.space_group_name_H-M   'P 1'
#
loop_
_entity.id
_entity.type
_entity.pdbx_description
1 polymer ?
#
loop_
_entity_poly.entity_id
_entity_poly.type
_entity_poly.pdbx_seq_one_letter_code
_entity_poly.pdbx_strand_id
1 'polypeptide(L)'
;ISNLTGQTADPHHITTPHYWTQHIRQPVHFTQSIQTLHQNNTTTYLEITPHPTLTPLVDTTISHFNETNRNEETPSDERNVLMVATLRDGHDEVMTLLTALGRLHAHGVELDWPRILSAFGVAEPAAPVALPNYAFQRQQYWLHAPAGAANVASAGLESTAHPLLGACVTLADEQTTVFTGRLSVDTHPWLADHAINDVPVLPGTGYLELAIHAGDHTGTPHIEELTVQAPLFLHKTSQLQITVNAADESGRRRLTIHSRPDDGDADEQPWTCHATGTLTPATTSVS
;
A
#
# COMPACT_ATOMS: atom_id res chain seq x y z
N ILE A 1 11.73 35.46 -19.18
CA ILE A 1 13.12 35.43 -19.68
C ILE A 1 13.17 36.25 -20.96
N SER A 2 14.16 37.12 -21.14
CA SER A 2 14.33 37.95 -22.34
C SER A 2 15.13 37.20 -23.40
N ASN A 3 14.60 37.10 -24.60
CA ASN A 3 15.28 36.52 -25.75
C ASN A 3 16.44 37.36 -26.28
N LEU A 4 16.61 38.61 -25.81
CA LEU A 4 17.78 39.44 -26.15
C LEU A 4 19.00 39.14 -25.27
N THR A 5 18.79 38.68 -24.04
CA THR A 5 19.87 38.50 -23.06
C THR A 5 20.00 37.05 -22.58
N GLY A 6 19.00 36.22 -22.84
CA GLY A 6 18.92 34.87 -22.31
C GLY A 6 18.72 34.79 -20.80
N GLN A 7 18.32 35.89 -20.14
CA GLN A 7 18.22 36.00 -18.68
C GLN A 7 16.86 36.55 -18.23
N THR A 8 16.58 36.57 -16.93
CA THR A 8 15.38 37.21 -16.38
C THR A 8 15.32 38.67 -16.83
N ALA A 9 14.18 39.05 -17.42
CA ALA A 9 14.01 40.38 -17.98
C ALA A 9 13.58 41.37 -16.89
N ASP A 10 14.08 42.61 -16.97
CA ASP A 10 13.53 43.71 -16.17
C ASP A 10 12.14 44.11 -16.71
N PRO A 11 11.06 44.03 -15.90
CA PRO A 11 9.71 44.40 -16.31
C PRO A 11 9.59 45.84 -16.84
N HIS A 12 10.39 46.77 -16.30
CA HIS A 12 10.37 48.16 -16.74
C HIS A 12 11.10 48.36 -18.07
N HIS A 13 12.08 47.52 -18.38
CA HIS A 13 12.82 47.61 -19.63
C HIS A 13 12.03 47.04 -20.81
N ILE A 14 11.36 45.89 -20.65
CA ILE A 14 10.62 45.22 -21.74
C ILE A 14 9.38 46.00 -22.20
N THR A 15 8.90 46.94 -21.40
CA THR A 15 7.77 47.82 -21.74
C THR A 15 8.20 49.07 -22.51
N THR A 16 9.51 49.25 -22.77
CA THR A 16 10.02 50.40 -23.53
C THR A 16 10.04 50.14 -25.05
N PRO A 17 9.79 51.15 -25.89
CA PRO A 17 9.95 51.03 -27.34
C PRO A 17 11.38 50.63 -27.74
N HIS A 18 12.38 51.08 -26.99
CA HIS A 18 13.78 50.77 -27.27
C HIS A 18 14.06 49.26 -27.26
N TYR A 19 13.55 48.55 -26.24
CA TYR A 19 13.66 47.10 -26.16
C TYR A 19 13.14 46.41 -27.42
N TRP A 20 11.94 46.78 -27.89
CA TRP A 20 11.35 46.18 -29.10
C TRP A 20 12.13 46.51 -30.37
N THR A 21 12.67 47.72 -30.49
CA THR A 21 13.56 48.06 -31.62
C THR A 21 14.86 47.28 -31.61
N GLN A 22 15.38 46.93 -30.44
CA GLN A 22 16.54 46.04 -30.32
C GLN A 22 16.15 44.58 -30.61
N HIS A 23 14.99 44.12 -30.13
CA HIS A 23 14.51 42.75 -30.30
C HIS A 23 14.36 42.34 -31.77
N ILE A 24 13.98 43.28 -32.65
CA ILE A 24 13.90 43.02 -34.10
C ILE A 24 15.25 43.15 -34.83
N ARG A 25 16.30 43.70 -34.19
CA ARG A 25 17.61 43.99 -34.82
C ARG A 25 18.75 43.10 -34.33
N GLN A 26 18.63 42.55 -33.13
CA GLN A 26 19.67 41.77 -32.46
C GLN A 26 19.35 40.27 -32.53
N PRO A 27 20.36 39.39 -32.37
CA PRO A 27 20.15 37.95 -32.34
C PRO A 27 19.20 37.52 -31.21
N VAL A 28 18.43 36.46 -31.48
CA VAL A 28 17.56 35.81 -30.49
C VAL A 28 18.37 34.74 -29.75
N HIS A 29 18.60 34.95 -28.46
CA HIS A 29 19.27 34.03 -27.53
C HIS A 29 18.30 32.93 -27.04
N PHE A 30 17.72 32.17 -27.97
CA PHE A 30 16.73 31.12 -27.66
C PHE A 30 17.29 30.03 -26.74
N THR A 31 18.42 29.41 -27.13
CA THR A 31 19.05 28.32 -26.37
C THR A 31 19.35 28.74 -24.93
N GLN A 32 19.95 29.91 -24.74
CA GLN A 32 20.27 30.44 -23.41
C GLN A 32 19.00 30.71 -22.58
N SER A 33 17.92 31.14 -23.23
CA SER A 33 16.62 31.37 -22.57
C SER A 33 16.01 30.06 -22.06
N ILE A 34 16.03 29.00 -22.87
CA ILE A 34 15.56 27.66 -22.47
C ILE A 34 16.42 27.08 -21.35
N GLN A 35 17.75 27.19 -21.45
CA GLN A 35 18.67 26.76 -20.39
C GLN A 35 18.37 27.47 -19.07
N THR A 36 18.13 28.78 -19.11
CA THR A 36 17.79 29.57 -17.92
C THR A 36 16.44 29.14 -17.33
N LEU A 37 15.43 28.85 -18.15
CA LEU A 37 14.15 28.30 -17.68
C LEU A 37 14.34 26.93 -17.00
N HIS A 38 15.13 26.04 -17.61
CA HIS A 38 15.41 24.71 -17.08
C HIS A 38 16.19 24.74 -15.77
N GLN A 39 17.18 25.62 -15.67
CA GLN A 39 17.92 25.89 -14.43
C GLN A 39 17.01 26.45 -13.31
N ASN A 40 15.98 27.21 -13.69
CA ASN A 40 14.95 27.71 -12.77
C ASN A 40 13.84 26.68 -12.49
N ASN A 41 14.10 25.38 -12.71
CA ASN A 41 13.18 24.27 -12.45
C ASN A 41 11.87 24.30 -13.25
N THR A 42 11.88 24.89 -14.46
CA THR A 42 10.73 24.81 -15.37
C THR A 42 10.60 23.39 -15.92
N THR A 43 9.47 22.74 -15.67
CA THR A 43 9.18 21.36 -16.14
C THR A 43 8.13 21.29 -17.23
N THR A 44 7.39 22.36 -17.49
CA THR A 44 6.34 22.40 -18.52
C THR A 44 6.59 23.53 -19.51
N TYR A 45 6.64 23.20 -20.80
CA TYR A 45 6.84 24.13 -21.90
C TYR A 45 5.64 24.08 -22.84
N LEU A 46 5.01 25.24 -23.06
CA LEU A 46 3.86 25.40 -23.95
C LEU A 46 4.22 26.30 -25.13
N GLU A 47 4.21 25.75 -26.34
CA GLU A 47 4.44 26.49 -27.57
C GLU A 47 3.13 27.06 -28.12
N ILE A 48 3.05 28.39 -28.21
CA ILE A 48 1.91 29.12 -28.76
C ILE A 48 2.28 29.65 -30.15
N THR A 49 2.12 28.79 -31.14
CA THR A 49 2.41 29.09 -32.56
C THR A 49 1.43 28.35 -33.46
N PRO A 50 1.22 28.78 -34.72
CA PRO A 50 0.35 28.06 -35.67
C PRO A 50 0.86 26.66 -36.05
N HIS A 51 2.16 26.40 -35.86
CA HIS A 51 2.80 25.12 -36.14
C HIS A 51 4.00 24.90 -35.20
N PRO A 52 4.18 23.69 -34.63
CA PRO A 52 5.21 23.42 -33.64
C PRO A 52 6.59 23.42 -34.27
N THR A 53 7.33 24.50 -34.11
CA THR A 53 8.71 24.66 -34.59
C THR A 53 9.71 24.77 -33.46
N LEU A 54 9.27 25.27 -32.30
CA LEU A 54 10.13 25.49 -31.14
C LEU A 54 10.20 24.26 -30.24
N THR A 55 9.14 23.46 -30.16
CA THR A 55 9.06 22.27 -29.31
C THR A 55 10.27 21.32 -29.51
N PRO A 56 10.66 20.94 -30.74
CA PRO A 56 11.85 20.11 -30.95
C PRO A 56 13.16 20.81 -30.56
N LEU A 57 13.24 22.14 -30.68
CA LEU A 57 14.42 22.92 -30.30
C LEU A 57 14.58 23.03 -28.78
N VAL A 58 13.46 23.09 -28.05
CA VAL A 58 13.45 23.01 -26.57
C VAL A 58 13.98 21.64 -26.14
N ASP A 59 13.46 20.56 -26.72
CA ASP A 59 13.89 19.18 -26.45
C ASP A 59 15.39 18.98 -26.70
N THR A 60 15.87 19.41 -27.86
CA THR A 60 17.29 19.36 -28.22
C THR A 60 18.15 20.17 -27.23
N THR A 61 17.69 21.38 -26.85
CA THR A 61 18.44 22.26 -25.93
C THR A 61 18.55 21.65 -24.54
N ILE A 62 17.46 21.09 -24.01
CA ILE A 62 17.43 20.47 -22.68
C ILE A 62 18.27 19.19 -22.66
N SER A 63 18.12 18.34 -23.68
CA SER A 63 18.90 17.11 -23.81
C SER A 63 20.40 17.41 -23.82
N HIS A 64 20.83 18.33 -24.69
CA HIS A 64 22.23 18.75 -24.77
C HIS A 64 22.71 19.37 -23.45
N PHE A 65 21.90 20.21 -22.80
CA PHE A 65 22.27 20.82 -21.51
C PHE A 65 22.47 19.76 -20.43
N ASN A 66 21.58 18.77 -20.34
CA ASN A 66 21.67 17.68 -19.37
C ASN A 66 22.90 16.80 -19.64
N GLU A 67 23.20 16.48 -20.91
CA GLU A 67 24.41 15.75 -21.30
C GLU A 67 25.69 16.48 -20.88
N THR A 68 25.78 17.79 -21.13
CA THR A 68 26.98 18.58 -20.81
C THR A 68 27.19 18.83 -19.31
N ASN A 69 26.13 18.75 -18.50
CA ASN A 69 26.19 19.03 -17.05
C ASN A 69 25.96 17.76 -16.21
N ARG A 70 26.14 16.58 -16.79
CA ARG A 70 25.97 15.30 -16.10
C ARG A 70 27.13 15.08 -15.12
N ASN A 71 26.83 15.03 -13.82
CA ASN A 71 27.80 14.63 -12.79
C ASN A 71 27.67 13.12 -12.52
N GLU A 72 28.78 12.39 -12.46
CA GLU A 72 28.80 10.93 -12.25
C GLU A 72 28.20 10.49 -10.89
N GLU A 73 28.15 11.39 -9.91
CA GLU A 73 27.69 11.12 -8.55
C GLU A 73 26.19 11.39 -8.31
N THR A 74 25.49 12.02 -9.27
CA THR A 74 24.06 12.30 -9.14
C THR A 74 23.29 11.30 -10.00
N PRO A 75 22.34 10.51 -9.43
CA PRO A 75 21.42 9.70 -10.22
C PRO A 75 20.81 10.58 -11.30
N SER A 76 20.56 10.03 -12.49
CA SER A 76 19.86 10.75 -13.55
C SER A 76 18.52 11.24 -13.01
N ASP A 77 18.45 12.51 -12.63
CA ASP A 77 17.21 13.24 -12.47
C ASP A 77 16.60 13.32 -13.87
N GLU A 78 15.96 12.23 -14.30
CA GLU A 78 15.01 12.22 -15.40
C GLU A 78 13.80 13.03 -14.94
N ARG A 79 13.99 14.36 -14.90
CA ARG A 79 12.91 15.29 -14.63
C ARG A 79 11.87 15.03 -15.71
N ASN A 80 10.65 14.72 -15.28
CA ASN A 80 9.53 14.54 -16.17
C ASN A 80 9.17 15.90 -16.79
N VAL A 81 9.82 16.25 -17.91
CA VAL A 81 9.60 17.49 -18.64
C VAL A 81 8.50 17.26 -19.66
N LEU A 82 7.45 18.08 -19.60
CA LEU A 82 6.38 18.10 -20.58
C LEU A 82 6.61 19.22 -21.59
N MET A 83 6.50 18.89 -22.88
CA MET A 83 6.47 19.86 -23.96
C MET A 83 5.19 19.68 -24.78
N VAL A 84 4.45 20.77 -24.96
CA VAL A 84 3.16 20.76 -25.66
C VAL A 84 3.09 21.93 -26.63
N ALA A 85 2.54 21.70 -27.81
CA ALA A 85 2.19 22.75 -28.75
C ALA A 85 0.68 22.93 -28.81
N THR A 86 0.22 24.18 -28.96
CA THR A 86 -1.21 24.50 -28.96
C THR A 86 -1.89 24.31 -30.31
N LEU A 87 -1.15 24.37 -31.41
CA LEU A 87 -1.67 24.22 -32.77
C LEU A 87 -0.71 23.41 -33.64
N ARG A 88 -1.22 22.89 -34.74
CA ARG A 88 -0.44 22.18 -35.76
C ARG A 88 -1.07 22.40 -37.12
N ASP A 89 -0.28 22.89 -38.07
CA ASP A 89 -0.73 23.08 -39.45
C ASP A 89 -1.37 21.79 -40.03
N GLY A 90 -2.44 21.97 -40.80
CA GLY A 90 -3.24 20.88 -41.39
C GLY A 90 -4.09 20.07 -40.39
N HIS A 91 -4.21 20.48 -39.13
CA HIS A 91 -5.05 19.82 -38.12
C HIS A 91 -6.17 20.76 -37.63
N ASP A 92 -7.23 20.19 -37.08
CA ASP A 92 -8.31 20.97 -36.47
C ASP A 92 -7.80 21.75 -35.26
N GLU A 93 -7.96 23.07 -35.29
CA GLU A 93 -7.40 23.99 -34.29
C GLU A 93 -7.97 23.74 -32.90
N VAL A 94 -9.30 23.55 -32.80
CA VAL A 94 -10.01 23.36 -31.54
C VAL A 94 -9.60 22.03 -30.90
N MET A 95 -9.61 20.95 -31.67
CA MET A 95 -9.19 19.63 -31.20
C MET A 95 -7.71 19.60 -30.80
N THR A 96 -6.84 20.30 -31.54
CA THR A 96 -5.41 20.38 -31.20
C THR A 96 -5.20 21.12 -29.88
N LEU A 97 -5.89 22.25 -29.68
CA LEU A 97 -5.84 23.01 -28.44
C LEU A 97 -6.43 22.23 -27.26
N LEU A 98 -7.58 21.58 -27.41
CA LEU A 98 -8.19 20.74 -26.36
C LEU A 98 -7.29 19.55 -26.01
N THR A 99 -6.61 18.96 -26.99
CA THR A 99 -5.62 17.90 -26.76
C THR A 99 -4.42 18.44 -25.97
N ALA A 100 -3.94 19.64 -26.29
CA ALA A 100 -2.88 20.30 -25.54
C ALA A 100 -3.27 20.55 -24.07
N LEU A 101 -4.48 21.08 -23.84
CA LEU A 101 -5.03 21.26 -22.49
C LEU A 101 -5.18 19.94 -21.74
N GLY A 102 -5.64 18.87 -22.41
CA GLY A 102 -5.72 17.53 -21.83
C GLY A 102 -4.36 16.99 -21.40
N ARG A 103 -3.30 17.22 -22.20
CA ARG A 103 -1.92 16.86 -21.84
C ARG A 103 -1.41 17.63 -20.63
N LEU A 104 -1.66 18.93 -20.58
CA LEU A 104 -1.31 19.78 -19.42
C LEU A 104 -2.00 19.28 -18.16
N HIS A 105 -3.31 19.00 -18.24
CA HIS A 105 -4.09 18.47 -17.11
C HIS A 105 -3.58 17.11 -16.63
N ALA A 106 -3.32 16.17 -17.54
CA ALA A 106 -2.81 14.84 -17.21
C ALA A 106 -1.40 14.87 -16.58
N HIS A 107 -0.63 15.92 -16.86
CA HIS A 107 0.67 16.17 -16.25
C HIS A 107 0.59 16.93 -14.91
N GLY A 108 -0.61 17.27 -14.46
CA GLY A 108 -0.84 17.91 -13.15
C GLY A 108 -0.84 19.44 -13.18
N VAL A 109 -0.88 20.07 -14.36
CA VAL A 109 -1.05 21.52 -14.45
C VAL A 109 -2.48 21.88 -14.02
N GLU A 110 -2.60 22.80 -13.06
CA GLU A 110 -3.88 23.34 -12.64
C GLU A 110 -4.48 24.20 -13.75
N LEU A 111 -5.64 23.77 -14.26
CA LEU A 111 -6.40 24.48 -15.28
C LEU A 111 -7.71 24.99 -14.69
N ASP A 112 -8.05 26.24 -15.00
CA ASP A 112 -9.36 26.82 -14.73
C ASP A 112 -10.38 26.30 -15.75
N TRP A 113 -10.82 25.06 -15.55
CA TRP A 113 -11.80 24.40 -16.41
C TRP A 113 -13.10 25.21 -16.59
N PRO A 114 -13.70 25.82 -15.54
CA PRO A 114 -14.86 26.68 -15.72
C PRO A 114 -14.62 27.81 -16.73
N ARG A 115 -13.50 28.54 -16.59
CA ARG A 115 -13.16 29.63 -17.53
C ARG A 115 -12.89 29.12 -18.94
N ILE A 116 -12.19 28.00 -19.08
CA ILE A 116 -11.88 27.38 -20.38
C ILE A 116 -13.18 26.97 -21.07
N LEU A 117 -14.05 26.23 -20.38
CA LEU A 117 -15.32 25.75 -20.92
C LEU A 117 -16.24 26.93 -21.33
N SER A 118 -16.29 27.98 -20.51
CA SER A 118 -17.02 29.22 -20.83
C SER A 118 -16.49 29.88 -22.10
N ALA A 119 -15.16 29.92 -22.30
CA ALA A 119 -14.55 30.44 -23.52
C ALA A 119 -14.89 29.63 -24.79
N PHE A 120 -15.17 28.33 -24.63
CA PHE A 120 -15.69 27.46 -25.70
C PHE A 120 -17.22 27.51 -25.85
N GLY A 121 -17.91 28.42 -25.16
CA GLY A 121 -19.36 28.59 -25.24
C GLY A 121 -20.15 27.49 -24.53
N VAL A 122 -19.50 26.70 -23.67
CA VAL A 122 -20.18 25.75 -22.79
C VAL A 122 -20.75 26.54 -21.61
N ALA A 123 -22.08 26.55 -21.47
CA ALA A 123 -22.73 27.17 -20.32
C ALA A 123 -22.21 26.54 -19.01
N GLU A 124 -22.06 27.36 -17.97
CA GLU A 124 -21.71 26.95 -16.60
C GLU A 124 -22.33 25.58 -16.26
N PRO A 125 -21.52 24.56 -15.92
CA PRO A 125 -22.04 23.21 -15.79
C PRO A 125 -23.05 23.13 -14.65
N ALA A 126 -24.23 22.60 -14.96
CA ALA A 126 -25.19 22.12 -13.96
C ALA A 126 -24.63 20.84 -13.32
N ALA A 127 -23.77 20.99 -12.30
CA ALA A 127 -23.09 19.93 -11.55
C ALA A 127 -22.19 18.98 -12.40
N PRO A 128 -21.06 18.48 -11.85
CA PRO A 128 -20.27 17.45 -12.53
C PRO A 128 -21.13 16.21 -12.79
N VAL A 129 -21.11 15.69 -14.03
CA VAL A 129 -21.74 14.40 -14.33
C VAL A 129 -20.95 13.31 -13.61
N ALA A 130 -21.63 12.52 -12.77
CA ALA A 130 -21.02 11.37 -12.13
C ALA A 130 -20.62 10.35 -13.21
N LEU A 131 -19.31 10.18 -13.42
CA LEU A 131 -18.79 9.10 -14.24
C LEU A 131 -18.71 7.81 -13.40
N PRO A 132 -18.81 6.63 -14.03
CA PRO A 132 -18.57 5.37 -13.33
C PRO A 132 -17.23 5.44 -12.57
N ASN A 133 -17.27 5.06 -11.30
CA ASN A 133 -16.09 5.09 -10.45
C ASN A 133 -14.96 4.25 -11.06
N TYR A 134 -13.72 4.65 -10.75
CA TYR A 134 -12.48 3.97 -11.11
C TYR A 134 -12.67 2.46 -11.29
N ALA A 135 -12.30 1.95 -12.47
CA ALA A 135 -12.30 0.52 -12.72
C ALA A 135 -11.18 -0.12 -11.88
N PHE A 136 -11.49 -0.48 -10.64
CA PHE A 136 -10.58 -1.23 -9.79
C PHE A 136 -10.07 -2.43 -10.57
N GLN A 137 -8.76 -2.63 -10.59
CA GLN A 137 -8.18 -3.90 -10.99
C GLN A 137 -8.60 -4.93 -9.93
N ARG A 138 -9.74 -5.59 -10.18
CA ARG A 138 -10.34 -6.54 -9.26
C ARG A 138 -9.48 -7.81 -9.24
N GLN A 139 -8.40 -7.78 -8.45
CA GLN A 139 -7.68 -8.96 -8.05
C GLN A 139 -8.22 -9.44 -6.71
N GLN A 140 -8.50 -10.74 -6.65
CA GLN A 140 -8.98 -11.38 -5.43
C GLN A 140 -7.79 -11.66 -4.53
N TYR A 141 -7.64 -10.87 -3.46
CA TYR A 141 -6.64 -11.06 -2.41
C TYR A 141 -7.29 -11.70 -1.16
N TRP A 142 -8.00 -12.82 -1.35
CA TRP A 142 -8.56 -13.57 -0.24
C TRP A 142 -7.50 -14.53 0.32
N LEU A 143 -7.26 -14.48 1.63
CA LEU A 143 -6.61 -15.58 2.35
C LEU A 143 -7.57 -16.77 2.34
N HIS A 144 -7.32 -17.75 1.47
CA HIS A 144 -8.04 -19.02 1.53
C HIS A 144 -7.52 -19.80 2.73
N ALA A 145 -8.38 -20.05 3.72
CA ALA A 145 -8.06 -20.96 4.80
C ALA A 145 -7.69 -22.34 4.20
N PRO A 146 -6.62 -23.00 4.67
CA PRO A 146 -6.22 -24.29 4.13
C PRO A 146 -7.37 -25.29 4.24
N ALA A 147 -7.62 -26.02 3.15
CA ALA A 147 -8.59 -27.10 3.11
C ALA A 147 -8.15 -28.21 4.10
N GLY A 148 -8.89 -28.37 5.19
CA GLY A 148 -8.56 -29.37 6.21
C GLY A 148 -9.61 -29.60 7.31
N ALA A 149 -10.74 -28.89 7.28
CA ALA A 149 -11.85 -29.18 8.18
C ALA A 149 -12.55 -30.48 7.73
N ALA A 150 -12.00 -31.63 8.10
CA ALA A 150 -12.78 -32.85 8.18
C ALA A 150 -13.99 -32.58 9.08
N ASN A 151 -15.16 -33.14 8.77
CA ASN A 151 -16.34 -32.98 9.62
C ASN A 151 -16.12 -33.69 10.96
N VAL A 152 -15.54 -32.97 11.93
CA VAL A 152 -15.20 -33.48 13.27
C VAL A 152 -16.42 -33.80 14.13
N ALA A 153 -17.61 -33.36 13.71
CA ALA A 153 -18.86 -33.63 14.41
C ALA A 153 -19.20 -35.13 14.48
N SER A 154 -18.76 -35.94 13.51
CA SER A 154 -18.95 -37.40 13.54
C SER A 154 -18.18 -38.09 14.67
N ALA A 155 -17.12 -37.45 15.19
CA ALA A 155 -16.34 -37.90 16.33
C ALA A 155 -16.82 -37.28 17.67
N GLY A 156 -17.93 -36.53 17.66
CA GLY A 156 -18.45 -35.85 18.85
C GLY A 156 -17.67 -34.58 19.24
N LEU A 157 -16.86 -34.03 18.34
CA LEU A 157 -16.12 -32.79 18.55
C LEU A 157 -16.82 -31.60 17.88
N GLU A 158 -16.65 -30.41 18.45
CA GLU A 158 -17.13 -29.16 17.88
C GLU A 158 -16.09 -28.53 16.97
N SER A 159 -16.50 -27.92 15.85
CA SER A 159 -15.59 -27.16 15.00
C SER A 159 -15.42 -25.74 15.56
N THR A 160 -14.18 -25.30 15.66
CA THR A 160 -13.78 -24.02 16.27
C THR A 160 -13.74 -22.86 15.27
N ALA A 161 -13.88 -23.12 13.96
CA ALA A 161 -13.77 -22.13 12.88
C ALA A 161 -12.48 -21.27 12.91
N HIS A 162 -11.45 -21.72 13.63
CA HIS A 162 -10.18 -21.03 13.80
C HIS A 162 -9.12 -21.63 12.87
N PRO A 163 -8.25 -20.82 12.22
CA PRO A 163 -7.27 -21.34 11.25
C PRO A 163 -6.26 -22.34 11.83
N LEU A 164 -5.93 -22.22 13.12
CA LEU A 164 -4.94 -23.07 13.80
C LEU A 164 -5.54 -24.13 14.74
N LEU A 165 -6.82 -24.01 15.07
CA LEU A 165 -7.53 -24.92 15.96
C LEU A 165 -8.70 -25.49 15.15
N GLY A 166 -8.68 -26.80 14.92
CA GLY A 166 -9.67 -27.46 14.06
C GLY A 166 -10.89 -27.96 14.81
N ALA A 167 -10.72 -28.30 16.09
CA ALA A 167 -11.78 -28.87 16.90
C ALA A 167 -11.63 -28.54 18.39
N CYS A 168 -12.72 -28.63 19.13
CA CYS A 168 -12.72 -28.64 20.59
C CYS A 168 -13.70 -29.67 21.16
N VAL A 169 -13.51 -29.97 22.45
CA VAL A 169 -14.42 -30.78 23.26
C VAL A 169 -14.44 -30.24 24.68
N THR A 170 -15.63 -30.15 25.28
CA THR A 170 -15.77 -29.85 26.70
C THR A 170 -16.01 -31.14 27.47
N LEU A 171 -15.13 -31.44 28.43
CA LEU A 171 -15.22 -32.61 29.28
C LEU A 171 -16.44 -32.51 30.20
N ALA A 172 -17.24 -33.57 30.27
CA ALA A 172 -18.54 -33.56 30.92
C ALA A 172 -18.47 -33.47 32.46
N ASP A 173 -17.37 -33.91 33.05
CA ASP A 173 -17.15 -33.97 34.49
C ASP A 173 -16.51 -32.70 35.06
N GLU A 174 -15.51 -32.15 34.38
CA GLU A 174 -14.68 -31.05 34.88
C GLU A 174 -14.98 -29.69 34.24
N GLN A 175 -15.89 -29.61 33.26
CA GLN A 175 -16.10 -28.39 32.44
C GLN A 175 -14.81 -27.80 31.86
N THR A 176 -13.81 -28.66 31.71
CA THR A 176 -12.54 -28.35 31.07
C THR A 176 -12.75 -28.45 29.56
N THR A 177 -12.43 -27.39 28.82
CA THR A 177 -12.50 -27.38 27.36
C THR A 177 -11.11 -27.60 26.79
N VAL A 178 -11.01 -28.56 25.87
CA VAL A 178 -9.78 -28.91 25.18
C VAL A 178 -9.94 -28.56 23.70
N PHE A 179 -9.05 -27.72 23.18
CA PHE A 179 -8.94 -27.39 21.77
C PHE A 179 -7.78 -28.15 21.15
N THR A 180 -7.93 -28.60 19.91
CA THR A 180 -6.88 -29.31 19.17
C THR A 180 -6.64 -28.69 17.81
N GLY A 181 -5.39 -28.75 17.36
CA GLY A 181 -4.94 -28.19 16.09
C GLY A 181 -3.71 -28.90 15.56
N ARG A 182 -3.35 -28.58 14.31
CA ARG A 182 -2.08 -28.99 13.70
C ARG A 182 -1.42 -27.76 13.09
N LEU A 183 -0.17 -27.53 13.45
CA LEU A 183 0.65 -26.43 12.94
C LEU A 183 1.70 -26.99 12.00
N SER A 184 1.71 -26.52 10.76
CA SER A 184 2.75 -26.81 9.77
C SER A 184 2.93 -25.61 8.86
N VAL A 185 4.17 -25.34 8.46
CA VAL A 185 4.46 -24.35 7.42
C VAL A 185 3.88 -24.76 6.06
N ASP A 186 3.63 -26.05 5.82
CA ASP A 186 3.01 -26.52 4.58
C ASP A 186 1.53 -26.09 4.49
N THR A 187 0.81 -26.13 5.61
CA THR A 187 -0.60 -25.74 5.69
C THR A 187 -0.78 -24.25 5.99
N HIS A 188 0.19 -23.64 6.65
CA HIS A 188 0.19 -22.22 7.05
C HIS A 188 1.51 -21.56 6.63
N PRO A 189 1.72 -21.26 5.33
CA PRO A 189 3.02 -20.79 4.81
C PRO A 189 3.54 -19.51 5.46
N TRP A 190 2.64 -18.64 5.91
CA TRP A 190 2.97 -17.40 6.63
C TRP A 190 3.71 -17.64 7.96
N LEU A 191 3.65 -18.85 8.54
CA LEU A 191 4.44 -19.18 9.74
C LEU A 191 5.95 -19.18 9.45
N ALA A 192 6.35 -19.34 8.19
CA ALA A 192 7.77 -19.29 7.79
C ALA A 192 8.39 -17.88 7.92
N ASP A 193 7.57 -16.82 7.91
CA ASP A 193 8.03 -15.43 7.94
C ASP A 193 8.51 -14.98 9.33
N HIS A 194 8.22 -15.76 10.38
CA HIS A 194 8.69 -15.51 11.73
C HIS A 194 9.65 -16.61 12.19
N ALA A 195 10.95 -16.38 11.99
CA ALA A 195 12.01 -17.36 12.25
C ALA A 195 13.10 -16.81 13.17
N ILE A 196 13.71 -17.70 13.98
CA ILE A 196 14.92 -17.42 14.77
C ILE A 196 16.00 -18.35 14.27
N ASN A 197 17.13 -17.80 13.81
CA ASN A 197 18.23 -18.55 13.18
C ASN A 197 17.72 -19.47 12.04
N ASP A 198 16.86 -18.92 11.16
CA ASP A 198 16.24 -19.61 10.01
C ASP A 198 15.33 -20.79 10.37
N VAL A 199 14.98 -20.97 11.64
CA VAL A 199 14.00 -21.96 12.08
C VAL A 199 12.66 -21.25 12.37
N PRO A 200 11.58 -21.58 11.65
CA PRO A 200 10.25 -21.05 11.93
C PRO A 200 9.84 -21.31 13.38
N VAL A 201 9.35 -20.28 14.05
CA VAL A 201 8.92 -20.32 15.45
C VAL A 201 7.59 -19.62 15.59
N LEU A 202 6.65 -20.21 16.33
CA LEU A 202 5.36 -19.58 16.57
C LEU A 202 5.57 -18.21 17.24
N PRO A 203 5.12 -17.09 16.65
CA PRO A 203 5.30 -15.78 17.25
C PRO A 203 4.55 -15.67 18.58
N GLY A 204 5.02 -14.78 19.47
CA GLY A 204 4.34 -14.46 20.73
C GLY A 204 2.86 -14.11 20.55
N THR A 205 2.55 -13.38 19.48
CA THR A 205 1.19 -13.02 19.09
C THR A 205 0.33 -14.22 18.67
N GLY A 206 0.95 -15.30 18.20
CA GLY A 206 0.27 -16.57 17.93
C GLY A 206 -0.29 -17.19 19.21
N TYR A 207 0.47 -17.19 20.31
CA TYR A 207 -0.04 -17.66 21.60
C TYR A 207 -1.16 -16.78 22.15
N LEU A 208 -1.06 -15.46 21.96
CA LEU A 208 -2.12 -14.52 22.35
C LEU A 208 -3.42 -14.80 21.58
N GLU A 209 -3.35 -14.96 20.26
CA GLU A 209 -4.53 -15.26 19.43
C GLU A 209 -5.20 -16.58 19.85
N LEU A 210 -4.39 -17.62 20.07
CA LEU A 210 -4.87 -18.91 20.57
C LEU A 210 -5.59 -18.78 21.93
N ALA A 211 -5.05 -17.95 22.82
CA ALA A 211 -5.65 -17.70 24.14
C ALA A 211 -6.94 -16.86 24.06
N ILE A 212 -6.97 -15.84 23.18
CA ILE A 212 -8.17 -15.03 22.92
C ILE A 212 -9.29 -15.91 22.39
N HIS A 213 -9.01 -16.72 21.36
CA HIS A 213 -10.01 -17.60 20.77
C HIS A 213 -10.58 -18.60 21.80
N ALA A 214 -9.71 -19.22 22.61
CA ALA A 214 -10.14 -20.13 23.66
C ALA A 214 -10.96 -19.41 24.76
N GLY A 215 -10.59 -18.17 25.09
CA GLY A 215 -11.33 -17.31 26.02
C GLY A 215 -12.71 -16.92 25.52
N ASP A 216 -12.82 -16.48 24.27
CA ASP A 216 -14.10 -16.15 23.63
C ASP A 216 -15.05 -17.35 23.62
N HIS A 217 -14.52 -18.53 23.29
CA HIS A 217 -15.30 -19.77 23.26
C HIS A 217 -15.78 -20.22 24.65
N THR A 218 -15.01 -19.94 25.71
CA THR A 218 -15.32 -20.36 27.09
C THR A 218 -15.98 -19.26 27.95
N GLY A 219 -16.31 -18.12 27.35
CA GLY A 219 -16.97 -16.99 28.03
C GLY A 219 -16.05 -16.14 28.92
N THR A 220 -14.74 -16.26 28.74
CA THR A 220 -13.70 -15.49 29.45
C THR A 220 -12.78 -14.77 28.45
N PRO A 221 -13.26 -13.71 27.78
CA PRO A 221 -12.59 -13.11 26.62
C PRO A 221 -11.34 -12.25 26.95
N HIS A 222 -11.02 -12.06 28.23
CA HIS A 222 -9.90 -11.23 28.65
C HIS A 222 -8.74 -12.06 29.18
N ILE A 223 -7.54 -11.78 28.67
CA ILE A 223 -6.29 -12.35 29.19
C ILE A 223 -5.83 -11.48 30.34
N GLU A 224 -5.82 -12.03 31.56
CA GLU A 224 -5.23 -11.38 32.72
C GLU A 224 -3.70 -11.55 32.73
N GLU A 225 -3.25 -12.76 32.40
CA GLU A 225 -1.84 -13.11 32.32
C GLU A 225 -1.63 -14.18 31.26
N LEU A 226 -0.54 -14.06 30.49
CA LEU A 226 -0.03 -15.11 29.61
C LEU A 226 1.49 -15.16 29.72
N THR A 227 2.01 -16.29 30.19
CA THR A 227 3.43 -16.56 30.32
C THR A 227 3.85 -17.57 29.26
N VAL A 228 4.72 -17.18 28.34
CA VAL A 228 5.37 -18.09 27.39
C VAL A 228 6.59 -18.72 28.07
N GLN A 229 6.55 -20.03 28.28
CA GLN A 229 7.56 -20.81 28.99
C GLN A 229 8.64 -21.36 28.04
N ALA A 230 8.25 -21.77 26.84
CA ALA A 230 9.15 -22.34 25.85
C ALA A 230 8.67 -22.00 24.42
N PRO A 231 9.56 -21.55 23.53
CA PRO A 231 9.21 -21.32 22.13
C PRO A 231 8.80 -22.63 21.43
N LEU A 232 7.84 -22.54 20.51
CA LEU A 232 7.42 -23.65 19.64
C LEU A 232 8.11 -23.52 18.28
N PHE A 233 9.16 -24.29 18.07
CA PHE A 233 9.83 -24.41 16.78
C PHE A 233 9.10 -25.38 15.86
N LEU A 234 8.88 -24.98 14.60
CA LEU A 234 8.13 -25.73 13.60
C LEU A 234 9.08 -26.39 12.61
N HIS A 235 9.69 -27.50 13.01
CA HIS A 235 10.55 -28.31 12.14
C HIS A 235 9.76 -29.21 11.18
N LYS A 236 8.59 -29.66 11.64
CA LYS A 236 7.61 -30.50 10.96
C LYS A 236 6.23 -30.10 11.44
N THR A 237 5.20 -30.86 11.03
CA THR A 237 3.87 -30.71 11.61
C THR A 237 3.92 -30.98 13.11
N SER A 238 3.29 -30.12 13.91
CA SER A 238 3.13 -30.28 15.35
C SER A 238 1.65 -30.37 15.70
N GLN A 239 1.29 -31.33 16.57
CA GLN A 239 -0.01 -31.36 17.20
C GLN A 239 -0.05 -30.27 18.28
N LEU A 240 -1.12 -29.48 18.28
CA LEU A 240 -1.36 -28.42 19.25
C LEU A 240 -2.54 -28.80 20.14
N GLN A 241 -2.41 -28.59 21.45
CA GLN A 241 -3.49 -28.75 22.41
C GLN A 241 -3.57 -27.55 23.33
N ILE A 242 -4.76 -27.00 23.50
CA ILE A 242 -5.04 -25.95 24.48
C ILE A 242 -6.04 -26.50 25.47
N THR A 243 -5.74 -26.38 26.75
CA THR A 243 -6.64 -26.79 27.82
C THR A 243 -7.07 -25.56 28.61
N VAL A 244 -8.36 -25.33 28.68
CA VAL A 244 -9.00 -24.31 29.52
C VAL A 244 -9.78 -25.02 30.61
N ASN A 245 -9.34 -24.88 31.86
CA ASN A 245 -9.99 -25.51 33.00
C ASN A 245 -11.37 -24.90 33.31
N ALA A 246 -12.13 -25.56 34.19
CA ALA A 246 -13.29 -24.96 34.85
C ALA A 246 -12.97 -23.58 35.41
N ALA A 247 -14.01 -22.74 35.44
CA ALA A 247 -13.94 -21.47 36.13
C ALA A 247 -13.80 -21.68 37.64
N ASP A 248 -12.95 -20.90 38.28
CA ASP A 248 -12.91 -20.80 39.73
C ASP A 248 -14.10 -19.98 40.27
N GLU A 249 -14.16 -19.79 41.59
CA GLU A 249 -15.23 -19.03 42.25
C GLU A 249 -15.35 -17.56 41.76
N SER A 250 -14.29 -17.01 41.17
CA SER A 250 -14.25 -15.67 40.60
C SER A 250 -14.54 -15.62 39.10
N GLY A 251 -14.84 -16.77 38.48
CA GLY A 251 -15.06 -16.88 37.04
C GLY A 251 -13.77 -16.99 36.22
N ARG A 252 -12.59 -17.05 36.86
CA ARG A 252 -11.30 -17.12 36.16
C ARG A 252 -11.04 -18.53 35.69
N ARG A 253 -10.47 -18.67 34.50
CA ARG A 253 -10.11 -19.96 33.91
C ARG A 253 -8.61 -20.04 33.67
N ARG A 254 -7.98 -21.10 34.14
CA ARG A 254 -6.59 -21.39 33.81
C ARG A 254 -6.50 -21.95 32.39
N LEU A 255 -5.53 -21.46 31.61
CA LEU A 255 -5.23 -21.91 30.26
C LEU A 255 -3.81 -22.48 30.19
N THR A 256 -3.63 -23.55 29.42
CA THR A 256 -2.31 -24.07 29.05
C THR A 256 -2.25 -24.40 27.56
N ILE A 257 -1.12 -24.12 26.91
CA ILE A 257 -0.88 -24.38 25.49
C ILE A 257 0.29 -25.36 25.39
N HIS A 258 0.02 -26.53 24.82
CA HIS A 258 0.98 -27.61 24.64
C HIS A 258 1.13 -27.97 23.18
N SER A 259 2.30 -28.48 22.82
CA SER A 259 2.48 -29.14 21.53
C SER A 259 3.33 -30.40 21.64
N ARG A 260 3.24 -31.25 20.61
CA ARG A 260 4.19 -32.34 20.37
C ARG A 260 4.36 -32.56 18.87
N PRO A 261 5.49 -33.11 18.41
CA PRO A 261 5.68 -33.47 17.00
C PRO A 261 4.60 -34.44 16.51
N ASP A 262 4.19 -34.29 15.26
CA ASP A 262 3.20 -35.14 14.58
C ASP A 262 3.87 -36.07 13.58
N ASP A 263 4.82 -36.87 14.08
CA ASP A 263 5.78 -37.59 13.24
C ASP A 263 5.29 -38.99 12.82
N GLY A 264 4.08 -39.39 13.22
CA GLY A 264 3.46 -40.68 12.85
C GLY A 264 4.15 -41.92 13.44
N ASP A 265 5.26 -41.77 14.16
CA ASP A 265 5.95 -42.83 14.87
C ASP A 265 5.19 -43.23 16.15
N ALA A 266 5.18 -44.54 16.42
CA ALA A 266 4.39 -45.17 17.48
C ALA A 266 4.89 -44.86 18.92
N ASP A 267 6.03 -44.19 19.07
CA ASP A 267 6.50 -43.69 20.35
C ASP A 267 5.95 -42.27 20.56
N GLU A 268 4.87 -42.18 21.35
CA GLU A 268 4.23 -40.91 21.71
C GLU A 268 5.26 -39.97 22.36
N GLN A 269 5.72 -38.97 21.60
CA GLN A 269 6.57 -37.93 22.18
C GLN A 269 5.83 -37.17 23.28
N PRO A 270 6.54 -36.78 24.37
CA PRO A 270 5.91 -36.05 25.46
C PRO A 270 5.43 -34.68 24.99
N TRP A 271 4.30 -34.25 25.54
CA TRP A 271 3.81 -32.88 25.35
C TRP A 271 4.76 -31.88 26.00
N THR A 272 5.09 -30.82 25.27
CA THR A 272 5.84 -29.67 25.78
C THR A 272 4.87 -28.54 26.10
N CYS A 273 4.94 -28.00 27.32
CA CYS A 273 4.18 -26.80 27.69
C CYS A 273 4.89 -25.55 27.14
N HIS A 274 4.20 -24.81 26.29
CA HIS A 274 4.74 -23.59 25.68
C HIS A 274 4.25 -22.33 26.36
N ALA A 275 3.00 -22.32 26.81
CA ALA A 275 2.45 -21.17 27.52
C ALA A 275 1.41 -21.58 28.56
N THR A 276 1.31 -20.76 29.60
CA THR A 276 0.27 -20.83 30.64
C THR A 276 -0.34 -19.47 30.82
N GLY A 277 -1.63 -19.39 31.10
CA GLY A 277 -2.28 -18.11 31.33
C GLY A 277 -3.52 -18.20 32.20
N THR A 278 -4.08 -17.03 32.49
CA THR A 278 -5.34 -16.87 33.20
C THR A 278 -6.29 -16.01 32.37
N LEU A 279 -7.49 -16.54 32.15
CA LEU A 279 -8.56 -15.89 31.40
C LEU A 279 -9.63 -15.41 32.38
N THR A 280 -10.22 -14.25 32.09
CA THR A 280 -11.21 -13.57 32.94
C THR A 280 -12.47 -13.23 32.14
N PRO A 281 -13.65 -13.20 32.79
CA PRO A 281 -14.87 -12.70 32.16
C PRO A 281 -14.77 -11.21 31.85
N ALA A 282 -15.62 -10.73 30.94
CA ALA A 282 -15.75 -9.29 30.71
C ALA A 282 -16.17 -8.59 32.01
N THR A 283 -15.42 -7.57 32.43
CA THR A 283 -15.79 -6.78 33.60
C THR A 283 -17.13 -6.12 33.32
N THR A 284 -18.18 -6.54 34.01
CA THR A 284 -19.48 -5.86 33.91
C THR A 284 -19.33 -4.54 34.64
N SER A 285 -19.12 -3.45 33.91
CA SER A 285 -19.20 -2.10 34.48
C SER A 285 -20.65 -1.87 34.91
N VAL A 286 -20.92 -2.07 36.19
CA VAL A 286 -22.16 -1.61 36.81
C VAL A 286 -22.18 -0.09 36.67
N SER A 287 -23.04 0.41 35.79
CA SER A 287 -23.33 1.84 35.63
C SER A 287 -24.34 2.29 36.68
#